data_AF-A0A3B8SKU4-F1
#
_entry.id   AF-A0A3B8SKU4-F1
#
_cell.length_a   1.000
_cell.length_b   1.000
_cell.length_c   1.000
_cell.angle_alpha   90.00
_cell.angle_beta   90.00
_cell.angle_gamma   90.00
#
_symmetry.space_group_name_H-M   'P 1'
#
loop_
_entity.id
_entity.type
_entity.pdbx_description
1 polymer ?
#
loop_
_entity_poly.entity_id
_entity_poly.type
_entity_poly.pdbx_seq_one_letter_code
_entity_poly.pdbx_strand_id
1 'polypeptide(L)'
;MNKLIKLIYVNFLSIFNLNQIVIAREDGVKSNFETKAIMTSIILIFYGYIIYQLFNKIPINNNYIILSIGYLISTITCFIINFTNIEPIIFKSNDTDMLFTMPITRQQILFSKLFNIYLKNIIGVAIIMIPILISFITKSGSVTDIFTFIYIITSLTIPFIPIVISSLIIYVDNYFKTKYHNNNTYKIIKYSILTLIIILFI
;
A
#
# COMPACT_ATOMS: atom_id res chain seq x y z
N MET A 1 -8.92 -21.60 17.00
CA MET A 1 -8.72 -20.35 16.23
C MET A 1 -9.13 -20.57 14.79
N ASN A 2 -9.89 -19.64 14.21
CA ASN A 2 -10.32 -19.70 12.81
C ASN A 2 -9.10 -19.69 11.87
N LYS A 3 -9.08 -20.55 10.84
CA LYS A 3 -7.92 -20.74 9.93
C LYS A 3 -7.50 -19.42 9.25
N LEU A 4 -8.48 -18.58 8.94
CA LEU A 4 -8.28 -17.24 8.38
C LEU A 4 -7.51 -16.31 9.32
N ILE A 5 -7.82 -16.33 10.62
CA ILE A 5 -7.15 -15.48 11.62
C ILE A 5 -5.67 -15.83 11.72
N LYS A 6 -5.32 -17.12 11.67
CA LYS A 6 -3.91 -17.54 11.64
C LYS A 6 -3.17 -17.02 10.42
N LEU A 7 -3.80 -17.05 9.23
CA LEU A 7 -3.20 -16.52 8.01
C LEU A 7 -2.96 -15.00 8.08
N ILE A 8 -3.92 -14.25 8.60
CA ILE A 8 -3.76 -12.80 8.80
C ILE A 8 -2.62 -12.52 9.77
N TYR A 9 -2.55 -13.26 10.89
CA TYR A 9 -1.50 -13.10 11.88
C TYR A 9 -0.10 -13.35 11.32
N VAL A 10 0.08 -14.44 10.56
CA VAL A 10 1.35 -14.76 9.91
C VAL A 10 1.73 -13.68 8.90
N ASN A 11 0.78 -13.24 8.07
CA ASN A 11 1.01 -12.14 7.13
C ASN A 11 1.38 -10.85 7.84
N PHE A 12 0.73 -10.51 8.96
CA PHE A 12 1.05 -9.33 9.74
C PHE A 12 2.48 -9.35 10.29
N LEU A 13 2.92 -10.48 10.85
CA LEU A 13 4.30 -10.66 11.32
C LEU A 13 5.33 -10.51 10.19
N SER A 14 4.96 -10.93 8.98
CA SER A 14 5.83 -10.82 7.80
C SER A 14 6.00 -9.39 7.28
N ILE A 15 5.01 -8.49 7.47
CA ILE A 15 5.09 -7.09 7.00
C ILE A 15 6.33 -6.39 7.56
N PHE A 16 6.58 -6.60 8.85
CA PHE A 16 7.68 -5.99 9.58
C PHE A 16 8.86 -6.93 9.75
N ASN A 17 8.92 -8.09 9.07
CA ASN A 17 9.94 -9.12 9.30
C ASN A 17 10.13 -9.46 10.80
N LEU A 18 9.10 -9.33 11.64
CA LEU A 18 9.19 -9.60 13.08
C LEU A 18 9.56 -11.06 13.36
N ASN A 19 9.28 -11.94 12.40
CA ASN A 19 9.70 -13.34 12.44
C ASN A 19 11.23 -13.49 12.58
N GLN A 20 12.02 -12.61 11.95
CA GLN A 20 13.47 -12.64 12.05
C GLN A 20 13.98 -12.27 13.46
N ILE A 21 13.19 -11.51 14.24
CA ILE A 21 13.52 -11.14 15.62
C ILE A 21 13.28 -12.32 16.55
N VAL A 22 12.16 -13.04 16.35
CA VAL A 22 11.82 -14.22 17.15
C VAL A 22 12.89 -15.29 16.95
N ILE A 23 13.25 -15.57 15.70
CA ILE A 23 14.30 -16.55 15.36
C ILE A 23 15.67 -16.11 15.88
N ALA A 24 16.06 -14.84 15.70
CA ALA A 24 17.34 -14.34 16.20
C ALA A 24 17.46 -14.37 17.74
N ARG A 25 16.33 -14.23 18.46
CA ARG A 25 16.27 -14.39 19.92
C ARG A 25 16.44 -15.84 20.36
N GLU A 26 15.88 -16.79 19.61
CA GLU A 26 16.08 -18.23 19.84
C GLU A 26 17.54 -18.65 19.56
N ASP A 27 18.16 -18.09 18.52
CA ASP A 27 19.53 -18.40 18.11
C ASP A 27 20.61 -17.63 18.91
N GLY A 28 20.23 -16.70 19.80
CA GLY A 28 21.18 -15.90 20.59
C GLY A 28 22.01 -14.90 19.77
N VAL A 29 21.63 -14.61 18.52
CA VAL A 29 22.36 -13.71 17.61
C VAL A 29 21.74 -12.31 17.61
N LYS A 30 22.56 -11.27 17.64
CA LYS A 30 22.09 -9.88 17.61
C LYS A 30 21.49 -9.57 16.23
N SER A 31 20.19 -9.29 16.18
CA SER A 31 19.49 -9.04 14.91
C SER A 31 19.84 -7.65 14.35
N ASN A 32 20.15 -7.56 13.05
CA ASN A 32 20.24 -6.28 12.32
C ASN A 32 18.88 -5.61 12.11
N PHE A 33 17.83 -6.09 12.79
CA PHE A 33 16.48 -5.58 12.67
C PHE A 33 16.34 -4.23 13.37
N GLU A 34 16.87 -4.10 14.59
CA GLU A 34 16.76 -2.88 15.40
C GLU A 34 17.36 -1.68 14.66
N THR A 35 18.52 -1.85 14.02
CA THR A 35 19.17 -0.80 13.24
C THR A 35 18.38 -0.44 11.98
N LYS A 36 17.82 -1.42 11.27
CA LYS A 36 16.94 -1.18 10.11
C LYS A 36 15.63 -0.49 10.50
N ALA A 37 15.04 -0.87 11.63
CA ALA A 37 13.81 -0.26 12.15
C ALA A 37 14.04 1.21 12.53
N ILE A 38 15.15 1.52 13.20
CA ILE A 38 15.53 2.90 13.51
C ILE A 38 15.75 3.69 12.23
N MET A 39 16.53 3.17 11.28
CA MET A 39 16.82 3.87 10.02
C MET A 39 15.54 4.15 9.20
N THR A 40 14.65 3.16 9.10
CA THR A 40 13.35 3.33 8.43
C THR A 40 12.47 4.35 9.14
N SER A 41 12.42 4.34 10.48
CA SER A 41 11.65 5.33 11.24
C SER A 41 12.14 6.77 11.01
N ILE A 42 13.46 7.00 10.96
CA ILE A 42 14.05 8.32 10.69
C ILE A 42 13.65 8.82 9.29
N ILE A 43 13.73 7.95 8.28
CA ILE A 43 13.34 8.28 6.91
C ILE A 43 11.85 8.66 6.84
N LEU A 44 10.99 7.92 7.54
CA LEU A 44 9.55 8.20 7.59
C LEU A 44 9.24 9.54 8.25
N ILE A 45 9.91 9.86 9.36
CA ILE A 45 9.76 11.16 10.04
C ILE A 45 10.22 12.29 9.12
N PHE A 46 11.37 12.13 8.48
CA PHE A 46 11.91 13.14 7.55
C PHE A 46 10.97 13.36 6.36
N TYR A 47 10.44 12.29 5.78
CA TYR A 47 9.46 12.36 4.70
C TYR A 47 8.17 13.08 5.14
N GLY A 48 7.64 12.75 6.32
CA GLY A 48 6.47 13.42 6.88
C GLY A 48 6.71 14.91 7.14
N TYR A 49 7.90 15.28 7.62
CA TYR A 49 8.29 16.69 7.81
C TYR A 49 8.34 17.46 6.49
N ILE A 50 8.86 16.85 5.42
CA ILE A 50 8.85 17.46 4.08
C ILE A 50 7.41 17.72 3.61
N ILE A 51 6.52 16.72 3.75
CA ILE A 51 5.11 16.88 3.36
C ILE A 51 4.46 18.05 4.12
N TYR A 52 4.62 18.07 5.44
CA TYR A 52 4.11 19.15 6.28
C TYR A 52 4.59 20.53 5.80
N GLN A 53 5.89 20.67 5.54
CA GLN A 53 6.49 21.93 5.11
C GLN A 53 6.00 22.35 3.71
N LEU A 54 5.83 21.40 2.79
CA LEU A 54 5.29 21.66 1.46
C LEU A 54 3.87 22.21 1.57
N PHE A 55 2.97 21.51 2.28
CA PHE A 55 1.57 21.91 2.41
C PHE A 55 1.36 23.18 3.20
N ASN A 56 2.24 23.49 4.16
CA ASN A 56 2.19 24.76 4.88
C ASN A 56 2.54 25.95 4.00
N LYS A 57 3.49 25.81 3.08
CA LYS A 57 3.96 26.90 2.22
C LYS A 57 3.08 27.17 1.00
N ILE A 58 2.13 26.30 0.67
CA ILE A 58 1.25 26.54 -0.48
C ILE A 58 0.30 27.71 -0.14
N PRO A 59 0.27 28.78 -0.96
CA PRO A 59 -0.63 29.91 -0.78
C PRO A 59 -2.04 29.55 -1.25
N ILE A 60 -2.74 28.77 -0.43
CA ILE A 60 -4.11 28.32 -0.72
C ILE A 60 -5.06 29.13 0.15
N ASN A 61 -5.98 29.87 -0.48
CA ASN A 61 -6.97 30.69 0.24
C ASN A 61 -7.99 29.86 1.05
N ASN A 62 -8.26 28.62 0.63
CA ASN A 62 -9.19 27.72 1.30
C ASN A 62 -8.47 26.48 1.87
N ASN A 63 -8.42 26.39 3.20
CA ASN A 63 -7.75 25.29 3.92
C ASN A 63 -8.31 23.90 3.56
N TYR A 64 -9.58 23.77 3.17
CA TYR A 64 -10.17 22.47 2.80
C TYR A 64 -9.59 21.87 1.51
N ILE A 65 -8.99 22.70 0.65
CA ILE A 65 -8.33 22.25 -0.58
C ILE A 65 -7.06 21.44 -0.23
N ILE A 66 -6.39 21.74 0.88
CA ILE A 66 -5.20 21.00 1.36
C ILE A 66 -5.55 19.53 1.58
N LEU A 67 -6.66 19.26 2.26
CA LEU A 67 -7.13 17.91 2.52
C LEU A 67 -7.49 17.19 1.23
N SER A 68 -8.21 17.87 0.33
CA SER A 68 -8.64 17.32 -0.96
C SER A 68 -7.44 16.89 -1.82
N ILE A 69 -6.40 17.73 -1.88
CA ILE A 69 -5.14 17.40 -2.56
C ILE A 69 -4.44 16.24 -1.84
N GLY A 70 -4.45 16.19 -0.51
CA GLY A 70 -3.91 15.07 0.27
C GLY A 70 -4.58 13.74 -0.03
N TYR A 71 -5.91 13.72 -0.12
CA TYR A 71 -6.68 12.53 -0.53
C TYR A 71 -6.35 12.11 -1.96
N LEU A 72 -6.20 13.04 -2.90
CA LEU A 72 -5.79 12.73 -4.27
C LEU A 72 -4.37 12.15 -4.34
N ILE A 73 -3.41 12.75 -3.64
CA ILE A 73 -2.02 12.26 -3.64
C ILE A 73 -1.94 10.89 -2.99
N SER A 74 -2.61 10.66 -1.86
CA SER A 74 -2.62 9.36 -1.18
C SER A 74 -3.30 8.26 -2.01
N THR A 75 -4.39 8.56 -2.71
CA THR A 75 -5.03 7.58 -3.62
C THR A 75 -4.13 7.22 -4.80
N ILE A 76 -3.49 8.21 -5.44
CA ILE A 76 -2.55 7.99 -6.54
C ILE A 76 -1.33 7.18 -6.08
N THR A 77 -0.73 7.52 -4.94
CA THR A 77 0.42 6.77 -4.42
C THR A 77 0.04 5.34 -4.07
N CYS A 78 -1.11 5.10 -3.43
CA CYS A 78 -1.63 3.75 -3.22
C CYS A 78 -1.80 2.99 -4.54
N PHE A 79 -2.34 3.63 -5.57
CA PHE A 79 -2.51 3.00 -6.89
C PHE A 79 -1.17 2.56 -7.49
N ILE A 80 -0.16 3.44 -7.47
CA ILE A 80 1.19 3.14 -7.98
C ILE A 80 1.85 2.00 -7.20
N ILE A 81 1.76 2.04 -5.86
CA ILE A 81 2.30 1.00 -4.97
C ILE A 81 1.60 -0.35 -5.20
N ASN A 82 0.29 -0.33 -5.42
CA ASN A 82 -0.47 -1.54 -5.71
C ASN A 82 -0.09 -2.16 -7.04
N PHE A 83 0.21 -1.34 -8.05
CA PHE A 83 0.61 -1.82 -9.37
C PHE A 83 1.87 -2.71 -9.30
N THR A 84 2.81 -2.38 -8.40
CA THR A 84 4.05 -3.14 -8.22
C THR A 84 3.90 -4.31 -7.24
N ASN A 85 3.05 -4.20 -6.23
CA ASN A 85 2.96 -5.18 -5.14
C ASN A 85 1.90 -6.28 -5.33
N ILE A 86 0.83 -6.04 -6.07
CA ILE A 86 -0.25 -7.02 -6.21
C ILE A 86 0.21 -8.26 -6.99
N GLU A 87 0.95 -8.10 -8.10
CA GLU A 87 1.45 -9.22 -8.89
C GLU A 87 2.31 -10.21 -8.06
N PRO A 88 3.36 -9.76 -7.33
CA PRO A 88 4.17 -10.66 -6.51
C PRO A 88 3.42 -11.22 -5.30
N ILE A 89 2.52 -10.45 -4.67
CA ILE A 89 1.83 -10.91 -3.45
C ILE A 89 0.70 -11.89 -3.77
N ILE A 90 -0.10 -11.64 -4.81
CA ILE A 90 -1.27 -12.46 -5.13
C ILE A 90 -0.89 -13.68 -5.97
N PHE A 91 -0.12 -13.47 -7.05
CA PHE A 91 0.05 -14.48 -8.10
C PHE A 91 1.39 -15.21 -8.08
N LYS A 92 2.48 -14.58 -7.60
CA LYS A 92 3.85 -15.15 -7.65
C LYS A 92 4.49 -15.39 -6.29
N SER A 93 3.73 -15.39 -5.21
CA SER A 93 4.30 -15.63 -3.88
C SER A 93 4.63 -17.12 -3.74
N ASN A 94 5.84 -17.47 -3.31
CA ASN A 94 6.26 -18.86 -3.11
C ASN A 94 5.30 -19.67 -2.21
N ASP A 95 4.63 -19.01 -1.28
CA ASP A 95 3.70 -19.66 -0.36
C ASP A 95 2.34 -20.01 -1.00
N THR A 96 2.02 -19.57 -2.23
CA THR A 96 0.71 -19.89 -2.86
C THR A 96 0.49 -21.39 -2.96
N ASP A 97 1.50 -22.09 -3.44
CA ASP A 97 1.37 -23.50 -3.82
C ASP A 97 1.24 -24.34 -2.56
N MET A 98 1.98 -23.99 -1.51
CA MET A 98 1.84 -24.57 -0.17
C MET A 98 0.47 -24.26 0.45
N LEU A 99 -0.03 -23.02 0.32
CA LEU A 99 -1.34 -22.66 0.88
C LEU A 99 -2.49 -23.39 0.17
N PHE A 100 -2.33 -23.73 -1.12
CA PHE A 100 -3.34 -24.48 -1.87
C PHE A 100 -3.39 -25.98 -1.53
N THR A 101 -2.33 -26.56 -0.94
CA THR A 101 -2.35 -27.94 -0.44
C THR A 101 -2.94 -28.05 0.97
N MET A 102 -3.02 -26.94 1.70
CA MET A 102 -3.65 -26.90 3.03
C MET A 102 -5.18 -27.01 2.93
N PRO A 103 -5.87 -27.53 3.97
CA PRO A 103 -7.33 -27.61 4.02
C PRO A 103 -7.96 -26.24 4.33
N ILE A 104 -7.70 -25.26 3.45
CA ILE A 104 -8.14 -23.86 3.52
C ILE A 104 -8.79 -23.51 2.18
N THR A 105 -9.88 -22.73 2.20
CA THR A 105 -10.55 -22.36 0.96
C THR A 105 -9.76 -21.30 0.19
N ARG A 106 -9.85 -21.32 -1.15
CA ARG A 106 -9.19 -20.33 -2.02
C ARG A 106 -9.60 -18.89 -1.69
N GLN A 107 -10.87 -18.69 -1.32
CA GLN A 107 -11.41 -17.39 -0.89
C GLN A 107 -10.70 -16.86 0.37
N GLN A 108 -10.44 -17.71 1.36
CA GLN A 108 -9.72 -17.32 2.59
C GLN A 108 -8.26 -16.93 2.29
N ILE A 109 -7.61 -17.62 1.35
CA ILE A 109 -6.24 -17.30 0.92
C ILE A 109 -6.21 -15.93 0.22
N LEU A 110 -7.12 -15.71 -0.74
CA LEU A 110 -7.25 -14.45 -1.46
C LEU A 110 -7.53 -13.28 -0.52
N PHE A 111 -8.48 -13.46 0.40
CA PHE A 111 -8.82 -12.46 1.40
C PHE A 111 -7.61 -12.11 2.28
N SER A 112 -6.88 -13.11 2.78
CA SER A 112 -5.69 -12.88 3.61
C SER A 112 -4.62 -12.05 2.89
N LYS A 113 -4.41 -12.31 1.59
CA LYS A 113 -3.44 -11.57 0.77
C LYS A 113 -3.88 -10.16 0.45
N LEU A 114 -5.15 -9.96 0.07
CA LEU A 114 -5.73 -8.62 -0.15
C LEU A 114 -5.71 -7.81 1.15
N PHE A 115 -5.99 -8.45 2.28
CA PHE A 115 -5.91 -7.82 3.59
C PHE A 115 -4.48 -7.41 3.94
N ASN A 116 -3.47 -8.23 3.61
CA ASN A 116 -2.05 -7.86 3.76
C ASN A 116 -1.69 -6.61 2.92
N ILE A 117 -2.14 -6.56 1.67
CA ILE A 117 -1.96 -5.39 0.79
C ILE A 117 -2.66 -4.15 1.38
N TYR A 118 -3.86 -4.31 1.92
CA TYR A 118 -4.60 -3.24 2.60
C TYR A 118 -3.84 -2.68 3.80
N LEU A 119 -3.33 -3.54 4.68
CA LEU A 119 -2.54 -3.12 5.85
C LEU A 119 -1.28 -2.34 5.44
N LYS A 120 -0.57 -2.80 4.39
CA LYS A 120 0.59 -2.07 3.85
C LYS A 120 0.20 -0.69 3.32
N ASN A 121 -0.93 -0.59 2.61
CA ASN A 121 -1.41 0.69 2.12
C ASN A 121 -1.86 1.62 3.25
N ILE A 122 -2.48 1.13 4.33
CA ILE A 122 -2.82 1.96 5.49
C ILE A 122 -1.58 2.64 6.05
N ILE A 123 -0.47 1.91 6.19
CA ILE A 123 0.79 2.48 6.69
C ILE A 123 1.25 3.61 5.76
N GLY A 124 1.23 3.38 4.44
CA GLY A 124 1.55 4.39 3.43
C GLY A 124 0.65 5.63 3.48
N VAL A 125 -0.66 5.42 3.61
CA VAL A 125 -1.66 6.49 3.75
C VAL A 125 -1.40 7.28 5.02
N ALA A 126 -1.14 6.63 6.15
CA ALA A 126 -0.87 7.30 7.41
C ALA A 126 0.36 8.22 7.32
N ILE A 127 1.44 7.76 6.66
CA ILE A 127 2.66 8.56 6.43
C ILE A 127 2.37 9.86 5.68
N ILE A 128 1.41 9.85 4.75
CA ILE A 128 1.04 11.02 3.94
C ILE A 128 0.00 11.88 4.66
N MET A 129 -1.04 11.26 5.19
CA MET A 129 -2.22 11.95 5.72
C MET A 129 -1.94 12.56 7.11
N ILE A 130 -1.17 11.93 7.99
CA ILE A 130 -0.84 12.51 9.30
C ILE A 130 -0.20 13.91 9.18
N PRO A 131 0.89 14.12 8.41
CA PRO A 131 1.48 15.45 8.27
C PRO A 131 0.57 16.46 7.57
N ILE A 132 -0.33 16.02 6.68
CA ILE A 132 -1.32 16.88 6.04
C ILE A 132 -2.39 17.34 7.04
N LEU A 133 -2.83 16.46 7.94
CA LEU A 133 -3.73 16.83 9.04
C LEU A 133 -3.10 17.89 9.93
N ILE A 134 -1.82 17.71 10.29
CA ILE A 134 -1.09 18.68 11.11
C ILE A 134 -1.01 20.03 10.38
N SER A 135 -0.68 20.03 9.09
CA SER A 135 -0.68 21.25 8.26
C SER A 135 -2.05 21.93 8.26
N PHE A 136 -3.13 21.17 8.08
CA PHE A 136 -4.50 21.68 8.11
C PHE A 136 -4.86 22.31 9.46
N ILE A 137 -4.56 21.64 10.58
CA ILE A 137 -4.81 22.16 11.93
C ILE A 137 -4.06 23.47 12.15
N THR A 138 -2.78 23.54 11.77
CA THR A 138 -1.97 24.77 11.95
C THR A 138 -2.50 25.97 11.17
N LYS A 139 -3.17 25.74 10.03
CA LYS A 139 -3.76 26.80 9.20
C LYS A 139 -5.20 27.16 9.57
N SER A 140 -5.97 26.20 10.09
CA SER A 140 -7.39 26.40 10.48
C SER A 140 -7.56 26.82 11.94
N GLY A 141 -6.54 26.65 12.78
CA GLY A 141 -6.52 27.04 14.19
C GLY A 141 -7.10 25.96 15.10
N SER A 142 -8.34 25.53 14.85
CA SER A 142 -8.99 24.47 15.64
C SER A 142 -9.89 23.58 14.78
N VAL A 143 -10.09 22.35 15.27
CA VAL A 143 -10.79 21.29 14.55
C VAL A 143 -11.74 20.59 15.52
N THR A 144 -12.95 20.26 15.05
CA THR A 144 -13.97 19.59 15.87
C THR A 144 -13.72 18.09 15.96
N ASP A 145 -14.20 17.45 17.03
CA ASP A 145 -14.11 15.99 17.21
C ASP A 145 -14.83 15.22 16.11
N ILE A 146 -15.93 15.79 15.59
CA ILE A 146 -16.67 15.21 14.46
C ILE A 146 -15.80 15.19 13.20
N PHE A 147 -15.04 16.26 12.96
CA PHE A 147 -14.13 16.32 11.82
C PHE A 147 -13.02 15.27 11.95
N THR A 148 -12.39 15.13 13.12
CA THR A 148 -11.29 14.18 13.29
C THR A 148 -11.77 12.74 13.11
N PHE A 149 -12.99 12.43 13.58
CA PHE A 149 -13.62 11.14 13.36
C PHE A 149 -13.87 10.85 11.87
N ILE A 150 -14.46 11.81 11.13
CA ILE A 150 -14.69 11.69 9.69
C ILE A 150 -13.36 11.57 8.93
N TYR A 151 -12.35 12.32 9.33
CA TYR A 151 -11.01 12.27 8.75
C TYR A 151 -10.37 10.88 8.85
N ILE A 152 -10.49 10.24 10.01
CA ILE A 152 -9.95 8.89 10.24
C ILE A 152 -10.70 7.88 9.37
N ILE A 153 -12.04 7.93 9.35
CA ILE A 153 -12.87 7.01 8.55
C ILE A 153 -12.55 7.15 7.07
N THR A 154 -12.54 8.38 6.55
CA THR A 154 -12.22 8.64 5.14
C THR A 154 -10.82 8.16 4.81
N SER A 155 -9.83 8.40 5.69
CA SER A 155 -8.45 7.93 5.49
C SER A 155 -8.34 6.40 5.44
N LEU A 156 -9.09 5.68 6.29
CA LEU A 156 -9.19 4.21 6.25
C LEU A 156 -9.81 3.71 4.95
N THR A 157 -10.72 4.48 4.34
CA THR A 157 -11.38 4.09 3.08
C THR A 157 -10.54 4.34 1.82
N ILE A 158 -9.54 5.22 1.86
CA ILE A 158 -8.65 5.56 0.73
C ILE A 158 -8.14 4.34 -0.04
N PRO A 159 -7.54 3.31 0.59
CA PRO A 159 -6.88 2.25 -0.14
C PRO A 159 -7.83 1.26 -0.82
N PHE A 160 -9.13 1.23 -0.49
CA PHE A 160 -10.06 0.27 -1.10
C PHE A 160 -10.17 0.44 -2.62
N ILE A 161 -10.41 1.67 -3.08
CA ILE A 161 -10.61 1.95 -4.51
C ILE A 161 -9.33 1.62 -5.32
N PRO A 162 -8.13 2.10 -4.94
CA PRO A 162 -6.88 1.72 -5.60
C PRO A 162 -6.66 0.20 -5.64
N ILE A 163 -6.91 -0.52 -4.54
CA ILE A 163 -6.69 -1.98 -4.50
C ILE A 163 -7.60 -2.69 -5.51
N VAL A 164 -8.88 -2.33 -5.55
CA VAL A 164 -9.84 -2.95 -6.48
C VAL A 164 -9.42 -2.68 -7.93
N ILE A 165 -9.17 -1.42 -8.30
CA ILE A 165 -8.80 -1.05 -9.66
C ILE A 165 -7.48 -1.72 -10.07
N SER A 166 -6.43 -1.61 -9.24
CA SER A 166 -5.14 -2.23 -9.55
C SER A 166 -5.23 -3.76 -9.66
N SER A 167 -6.03 -4.41 -8.80
CA SER A 167 -6.22 -5.86 -8.85
C SER A 167 -6.90 -6.33 -10.13
N LEU A 168 -7.90 -5.59 -10.61
CA LEU A 168 -8.57 -5.86 -11.89
C LEU A 168 -7.60 -5.71 -13.06
N ILE A 169 -6.85 -4.60 -13.11
CA ILE A 169 -5.88 -4.34 -14.18
C ILE A 169 -4.81 -5.45 -14.22
N ILE A 170 -4.25 -5.83 -13.07
CA ILE A 170 -3.21 -6.86 -13.01
C ILE A 170 -3.77 -8.24 -13.32
N TYR A 171 -5.00 -8.53 -12.90
CA TYR A 171 -5.66 -9.78 -13.27
C TYR A 171 -5.81 -9.91 -14.79
N VAL A 172 -6.26 -8.84 -15.45
CA VAL A 172 -6.37 -8.79 -16.91
C VAL A 172 -4.98 -8.92 -17.56
N ASP A 173 -3.97 -8.20 -17.09
CA ASP A 173 -2.57 -8.31 -17.59
C ASP A 173 -2.05 -9.75 -17.45
N ASN A 174 -2.29 -10.41 -16.32
CA ASN A 174 -1.86 -11.79 -16.09
C ASN A 174 -2.65 -12.81 -16.92
N TYR A 175 -3.95 -12.61 -17.11
CA TYR A 175 -4.75 -13.45 -18.00
C TYR A 175 -4.17 -13.45 -19.42
N PHE A 176 -3.89 -12.28 -19.98
CA PHE A 176 -3.27 -12.18 -21.30
C PHE A 176 -1.83 -12.74 -21.34
N LYS A 177 -1.01 -12.49 -20.30
CA LYS A 177 0.34 -13.08 -20.19
C LYS A 177 0.31 -14.62 -20.25
N THR A 178 -0.62 -15.28 -19.55
CA THR A 178 -0.71 -16.75 -19.54
C THR A 178 -1.19 -17.32 -20.87
N LYS A 179 -2.16 -16.67 -21.52
CA LYS A 179 -2.74 -17.13 -22.78
C LYS A 179 -1.80 -16.97 -23.98
N TYR A 180 -0.94 -15.96 -23.95
CA TYR A 180 -0.03 -15.60 -25.05
C TYR A 180 1.46 -15.72 -24.66
N HIS A 181 1.77 -16.61 -23.72
CA HIS A 181 3.04 -16.69 -22.98
C HIS A 181 4.31 -16.68 -23.86
N ASN A 182 4.23 -17.23 -25.08
CA ASN A 182 5.37 -17.34 -26.00
C ASN A 182 5.27 -16.45 -27.26
N ASN A 183 4.22 -15.65 -27.39
CA ASN A 183 4.03 -14.86 -28.61
C ASN A 183 4.59 -13.45 -28.39
N ASN A 184 5.63 -13.08 -29.16
CA ASN A 184 6.15 -11.71 -29.23
C ASN A 184 5.04 -10.67 -29.48
N THR A 185 3.91 -11.07 -30.06
CA THR A 185 2.72 -10.24 -30.28
C THR A 185 2.16 -9.64 -29.00
N TYR A 186 2.12 -10.37 -27.87
CA TYR A 186 1.63 -9.83 -26.60
C TYR A 186 2.52 -8.69 -26.10
N LYS A 187 3.83 -8.90 -26.15
CA LYS A 187 4.82 -7.88 -25.77
C LYS A 187 4.67 -6.65 -26.65
N ILE A 188 4.59 -6.84 -27.98
CA ILE A 188 4.45 -5.74 -28.95
C ILE A 188 3.15 -4.94 -28.69
N ILE A 189 2.01 -5.62 -28.51
CA ILE A 189 0.73 -4.94 -28.24
C ILE A 189 0.79 -4.16 -26.92
N LYS A 190 1.31 -4.77 -25.85
CA LYS A 190 1.47 -4.09 -24.55
C LYS A 190 2.36 -2.85 -24.64
N TYR A 191 3.51 -2.94 -25.31
CA TYR A 191 4.40 -1.81 -25.50
C TYR A 191 3.79 -0.75 -26.42
N SER A 192 3.06 -1.14 -27.47
CA SER A 192 2.41 -0.19 -28.39
C SER A 192 1.33 0.64 -27.69
N ILE A 193 0.53 0.02 -26.83
CA ILE A 193 -0.49 0.73 -26.02
C ILE A 193 0.20 1.68 -25.04
N LEU A 194 1.28 1.23 -24.39
CA LEU A 194 2.06 2.06 -23.47
C LEU A 194 2.64 3.29 -24.19
N THR A 195 3.23 3.12 -25.37
CA THR A 195 3.77 4.23 -26.16
C THR A 195 2.69 5.18 -26.64
N LEU A 196 1.51 4.68 -27.02
CA LEU A 196 0.40 5.51 -27.48
C LEU A 196 -0.17 6.36 -26.34
N ILE A 197 -0.25 5.81 -25.13
CA ILE A 197 -0.60 6.58 -23.92
C ILE A 197 0.45 7.67 -23.66
N ILE A 198 1.74 7.35 -23.71
CA ILE A 198 2.81 8.34 -23.49
C ILE A 198 2.73 9.48 -24.52
N ILE A 199 2.50 9.17 -25.80
CA ILE A 199 2.32 10.18 -26.87
C ILE A 199 1.12 11.08 -26.60
N LEU A 200 0.04 10.56 -26.01
CA LEU A 200 -1.18 11.33 -25.71
C LEU A 200 -1.00 12.32 -24.56
N PHE A 201 0.02 12.14 -23.73
CA PHE A 201 0.32 12.99 -22.57
C PHE A 201 1.51 13.95 -22.80
N ILE A 202 2.14 13.92 -23.98
CA ILE A 202 3.19 14.84 -24.44
C ILE A 202 2.55 15.89 -25.34
#